data_AF-F1W1X9-F1
#
_entry.id   AF-F1W1X9-F1
#
_cell.length_a   1.000
_cell.length_b   1.000
_cell.length_c   1.000
_cell.angle_alpha   90.00
_cell.angle_beta   90.00
_cell.angle_gamma   90.00
#
_symmetry.space_group_name_H-M   'P 1'
#
loop_
_entity.id
_entity.type
_entity.pdbx_description
1 polymer ?
#
loop_
_entity_poly.entity_id
_entity_poly.type
_entity_poly.pdbx_seq_one_letter_code
_entity_poly.pdbx_strand_id
1 'polypeptide(L)'
;MNNDTDIQLSGPFSAKDSSGNTREISMIRIFDEGYGTIDVYVDMKHKMGDDPLPEDTVLIHNITLHLQSLGYVGPDLLVGDVALQDDKLIVLEAPEAFNAFAESRGWKDLAAEFAEDDDEVDTAAPAATAQLDALMRKFKST
;
A
#
# COMPACT_ATOMS: atom_id res chain seq x y z
N MET A 1 -20.32 2.05 -2.71
CA MET A 1 -20.03 3.10 -1.72
C MET A 1 -18.85 3.90 -2.25
N ASN A 2 -18.88 5.23 -2.19
CA ASN A 2 -17.69 6.04 -2.46
C ASN A 2 -16.83 5.93 -1.19
N ASN A 3 -15.86 5.02 -1.18
CA ASN A 3 -14.90 4.96 -0.09
C ASN A 3 -13.94 6.12 -0.30
N ASP A 4 -13.85 7.00 0.69
CA ASP A 4 -12.99 8.21 0.70
C ASP A 4 -11.50 7.87 0.48
N THR A 5 -11.15 6.58 0.58
CA THR A 5 -9.82 6.01 0.44
C THR A 5 -9.52 5.42 -0.94
N ASP A 6 -10.45 5.44 -1.89
CA ASP A 6 -10.19 4.94 -3.25
C ASP A 6 -9.38 5.97 -4.07
N ILE A 7 -8.21 5.55 -4.52
CA ILE A 7 -7.34 6.38 -5.36
C ILE A 7 -7.30 5.77 -6.76
N GLN A 8 -7.99 6.41 -7.69
CA GLN A 8 -7.94 6.02 -9.09
C GLN A 8 -6.60 6.41 -9.74
N LEU A 9 -5.86 5.40 -10.19
CA LEU A 9 -4.59 5.58 -10.88
C LEU A 9 -4.76 5.77 -12.39
N SER A 10 -5.74 5.06 -12.98
CA SER A 10 -6.02 5.07 -14.42
C SER A 10 -7.50 5.01 -14.75
N GLY A 11 -7.88 5.61 -15.88
CA GLY A 11 -9.15 5.36 -16.55
C GLY A 11 -9.13 4.08 -17.41
N PRO A 12 -10.17 3.87 -18.24
CA PRO A 12 -10.32 2.67 -19.07
C PRO A 12 -9.22 2.54 -20.12
N PHE A 13 -8.74 1.32 -20.34
CA PHE A 13 -7.78 0.99 -21.40
C PHE A 13 -7.91 -0.48 -21.81
N SER A 14 -7.05 -0.94 -22.72
CA SER A 14 -7.02 -2.33 -23.15
C SER A 14 -5.60 -2.85 -23.17
N ALA A 15 -5.44 -4.10 -22.73
CA ALA A 15 -4.16 -4.79 -22.67
C ALA A 15 -4.28 -6.15 -23.35
N LYS A 16 -3.15 -6.71 -23.80
CA LYS A 16 -3.11 -8.07 -24.35
C LYS A 16 -2.66 -9.06 -23.28
N ASP A 17 -3.23 -10.25 -23.31
CA ASP A 17 -2.77 -11.39 -22.52
C ASP A 17 -1.76 -12.25 -23.32
N SER A 18 -1.23 -13.29 -22.67
CA SER A 18 -0.28 -14.22 -23.29
C SER A 18 -0.87 -15.05 -24.43
N SER A 19 -2.19 -15.19 -24.47
CA SER A 19 -2.95 -15.85 -25.54
C SER A 19 -3.22 -14.94 -26.74
N GLY A 20 -2.86 -13.66 -26.66
CA GLY A 20 -3.08 -12.65 -27.69
C GLY A 20 -4.48 -12.05 -27.69
N ASN A 21 -5.32 -12.38 -26.70
CA ASN A 21 -6.65 -11.79 -26.55
C ASN A 21 -6.53 -10.37 -26.00
N THR A 22 -7.47 -9.52 -26.39
CA THR A 22 -7.58 -8.17 -25.83
C THR A 22 -8.48 -8.21 -24.61
N ARG A 23 -7.95 -7.74 -23.48
CA ARG A 23 -8.67 -7.60 -22.22
C ARG A 23 -9.02 -6.13 -22.02
N GLU A 24 -10.32 -5.86 -21.85
CA GLU A 24 -10.82 -4.51 -21.58
C GLU A 24 -10.81 -4.24 -20.07
N ILE A 25 -10.09 -3.21 -19.67
CA ILE A 25 -9.92 -2.79 -18.28
C ILE A 25 -10.68 -1.49 -18.07
N SER A 26 -11.50 -1.43 -17.03
CA SER A 26 -12.34 -0.29 -16.69
C SER A 26 -11.56 0.80 -15.96
N MET A 27 -10.70 0.41 -15.00
CA MET A 27 -9.84 1.32 -14.26
C MET A 27 -8.74 0.55 -13.51
N ILE A 28 -7.76 1.29 -13.01
CA ILE A 28 -6.80 0.81 -12.00
C ILE A 28 -6.95 1.72 -10.79
N ARG A 29 -7.02 1.14 -9.60
CA ARG A 29 -7.12 1.86 -8.33
C ARG A 29 -6.31 1.18 -7.23
N ILE A 30 -6.03 1.94 -6.19
CA ILE A 30 -5.44 1.47 -4.92
C ILE A 30 -6.31 1.99 -3.79
N PHE A 31 -6.16 1.42 -2.60
CA PHE A 31 -6.77 1.96 -1.40
C PHE A 31 -5.71 2.61 -0.50
N ASP A 32 -6.08 3.74 0.10
CA ASP A 32 -5.31 4.41 1.14
C ASP A 32 -5.48 3.68 2.49
N GLU A 33 -4.84 2.51 2.61
CA GLU A 33 -4.86 1.69 3.85
C GLU A 33 -3.66 1.96 4.77
N GLY A 34 -2.70 2.79 4.32
CA GLY A 34 -1.68 3.44 5.15
C GLY A 34 -0.58 2.56 5.76
N TYR A 35 -0.66 1.23 5.64
CA TYR A 35 0.35 0.31 6.18
C TYR A 35 0.52 -0.91 5.27
N GLY A 36 1.78 -1.28 5.00
CA GLY A 36 2.13 -2.50 4.25
C GLY A 36 2.36 -2.28 2.75
N THR A 37 2.44 -3.39 2.01
CA THR A 37 2.55 -3.39 0.55
C THR A 37 1.24 -2.91 -0.07
N ILE A 38 1.34 -2.13 -1.16
CA ILE A 38 0.16 -1.57 -1.83
C ILE A 38 -0.45 -2.63 -2.74
N ASP A 39 -1.71 -2.99 -2.48
CA ASP A 39 -2.51 -3.77 -3.42
C ASP A 39 -3.06 -2.89 -4.55
N VAL A 40 -2.82 -3.32 -5.79
CA VAL A 40 -3.28 -2.67 -7.01
C VAL A 40 -4.46 -3.45 -7.57
N TYR A 41 -5.60 -2.77 -7.62
CA TYR A 41 -6.88 -3.30 -8.05
C TYR A 41 -7.11 -2.94 -9.52
N VAL A 42 -7.27 -3.95 -10.37
CA VAL A 42 -7.50 -3.83 -11.81
C VAL A 42 -8.92 -4.31 -12.11
N ASP A 43 -9.84 -3.36 -12.31
CA ASP A 43 -11.25 -3.66 -12.57
C ASP A 43 -11.44 -4.03 -14.03
N MET A 44 -11.82 -5.28 -14.28
CA MET A 44 -12.07 -5.81 -15.61
C MET A 44 -13.47 -5.41 -16.08
N LYS A 45 -13.60 -5.05 -17.36
CA LYS A 45 -14.91 -4.69 -17.95
C LYS A 45 -15.83 -5.92 -18.08
N HIS A 46 -15.23 -7.06 -18.42
CA HIS A 46 -15.90 -8.34 -18.58
C HIS A 46 -15.46 -9.34 -17.53
N LYS A 47 -16.32 -10.34 -17.30
CA LYS A 47 -16.02 -11.48 -16.45
C LYS A 47 -14.84 -12.26 -17.03
N MET A 48 -13.91 -12.68 -16.19
CA MET A 48 -12.74 -13.46 -16.57
C MET A 48 -13.09 -14.93 -16.76
N GLY A 49 -14.09 -15.45 -16.06
CA GLY A 49 -14.45 -16.87 -16.12
C GLY A 49 -13.33 -17.73 -15.53
N ASP A 50 -12.98 -18.81 -16.24
CA ASP A 50 -11.93 -19.75 -15.82
C ASP A 50 -10.51 -19.37 -16.31
N ASP A 51 -10.33 -18.19 -16.94
CA ASP A 51 -9.03 -17.75 -17.42
C ASP A 51 -8.11 -17.35 -16.24
N PRO A 52 -6.87 -17.88 -16.15
CA PRO A 52 -5.91 -17.56 -15.07
C PRO A 52 -5.23 -16.19 -15.28
N LEU A 53 -6.02 -15.15 -15.54
CA LEU A 53 -5.52 -13.80 -15.82
C LEU A 53 -4.71 -13.17 -14.68
N PRO A 54 -5.01 -13.42 -13.40
CA PRO A 54 -4.16 -12.93 -12.31
C PRO A 54 -2.72 -13.44 -12.35
N GLU A 55 -2.45 -14.57 -13.02
CA GLU A 55 -1.12 -15.17 -13.15
C GLU A 55 -0.48 -14.92 -14.54
N ASP A 56 -1.20 -14.24 -15.44
CA ASP A 56 -0.72 -13.96 -16.79
C ASP A 56 0.32 -12.84 -16.78
N THR A 57 1.59 -13.24 -16.73
CA THR A 57 2.75 -12.32 -16.74
C THR A 57 2.77 -11.34 -17.92
N VAL A 58 2.22 -11.71 -19.09
CA VAL A 58 2.17 -10.81 -20.25
C VAL A 58 1.12 -9.73 -20.05
N LEU A 59 -0.03 -10.10 -19.49
CA LEU A 59 -1.07 -9.14 -19.10
C LEU A 59 -0.56 -8.20 -18.01
N ILE A 60 0.07 -8.73 -16.97
CA ILE A 60 0.64 -7.95 -15.86
C ILE A 60 1.70 -6.99 -16.38
N HIS A 61 2.58 -7.43 -17.26
CA HIS A 61 3.58 -6.58 -17.91
C HIS A 61 2.91 -5.43 -18.69
N ASN A 62 1.87 -5.73 -19.47
CA ASN A 62 1.15 -4.70 -20.23
C ASN A 62 0.40 -3.70 -19.33
N ILE A 63 -0.13 -4.15 -18.19
CA ILE A 63 -0.72 -3.28 -17.16
C ILE A 63 0.37 -2.39 -16.55
N THR A 64 1.55 -2.95 -16.26
CA THR A 64 2.70 -2.21 -15.73
C THR A 64 3.18 -1.16 -16.73
N LEU A 65 3.34 -1.50 -18.01
CA LEU A 65 3.69 -0.54 -19.07
C LEU A 65 2.69 0.61 -19.14
N HIS A 66 1.39 0.33 -18.95
CA HIS A 66 0.38 1.37 -18.89
C HIS A 66 0.59 2.30 -17.69
N LEU A 67 0.85 1.76 -16.50
CA LEU A 67 1.21 2.55 -15.31
C LEU A 67 2.51 3.35 -15.51
N GLN A 68 3.50 2.79 -16.20
CA GLN A 68 4.74 3.49 -16.53
C GLN A 68 4.49 4.68 -17.44
N SER A 69 3.56 4.56 -18.40
CA SER A 69 3.13 5.70 -19.23
C SER A 69 2.47 6.82 -18.41
N LEU A 70 1.96 6.50 -17.22
CA LEU A 70 1.32 7.42 -16.29
C LEU A 70 2.29 8.00 -15.25
N GLY A 71 3.56 7.58 -15.26
CA GLY A 71 4.62 8.10 -14.38
C GLY A 71 5.19 7.11 -13.38
N TYR A 72 4.72 5.86 -13.35
CA TYR A 72 5.36 4.82 -12.54
C TYR A 72 6.76 4.49 -13.08
N VAL A 73 7.75 4.39 -12.20
CA VAL A 73 9.11 3.99 -12.56
C VAL A 73 9.55 2.85 -11.65
N GLY A 74 9.44 1.62 -12.14
CA GLY A 74 9.78 0.44 -11.36
C GLY A 74 9.53 -0.86 -12.12
N PRO A 75 9.77 -2.02 -11.48
CA PRO A 75 9.57 -3.32 -12.09
C PRO A 75 8.08 -3.65 -12.26
N ASP A 76 7.80 -4.76 -12.92
CA ASP A 76 6.43 -5.28 -13.06
C ASP A 76 5.80 -5.57 -11.71
N LEU A 77 4.48 -5.37 -11.63
CA LEU A 77 3.68 -5.79 -10.47
C LEU A 77 3.70 -7.32 -10.32
N LEU A 78 3.41 -7.80 -9.12
CA LEU A 78 3.33 -9.23 -8.82
C LEU A 78 1.88 -9.68 -8.66
N VAL A 79 1.65 -10.99 -8.69
CA VAL A 79 0.33 -11.55 -8.37
C VAL A 79 0.01 -11.23 -6.91
N GLY A 80 -1.16 -10.63 -6.65
CA GLY A 80 -1.62 -10.33 -5.31
C GLY A 80 -2.30 -11.51 -4.62
N ASP A 81 -2.91 -11.26 -3.45
CA ASP A 81 -3.57 -12.30 -2.67
C ASP A 81 -4.73 -12.95 -3.46
N VAL A 82 -4.71 -14.29 -3.54
CA VAL A 82 -5.73 -15.11 -4.19
C VAL A 82 -7.10 -14.91 -3.55
N ALA A 83 -7.15 -14.62 -2.24
CA ALA A 83 -8.39 -14.40 -1.51
C ALA A 83 -9.11 -13.09 -1.89
N LEU A 84 -8.38 -12.13 -2.49
CA LEU A 84 -8.92 -10.85 -2.95
C LEU A 84 -9.28 -10.84 -4.45
N GLN A 85 -8.89 -11.88 -5.19
CA GLN A 85 -9.25 -12.03 -6.59
C GLN A 85 -10.76 -12.24 -6.75
N ASP A 86 -11.35 -11.67 -7.79
CA ASP A 86 -12.75 -11.88 -8.14
C ASP A 86 -12.90 -12.06 -9.65
N ASP A 87 -14.04 -12.53 -10.13
CA ASP A 87 -14.33 -12.80 -11.54
C ASP A 87 -14.26 -11.53 -12.42
N LYS A 88 -14.25 -10.33 -11.83
CA LYS A 88 -14.04 -9.06 -12.55
C LYS A 88 -12.93 -8.19 -11.95
N LEU A 89 -12.10 -8.74 -11.07
CA LEU A 89 -11.08 -7.98 -10.37
C LEU A 89 -9.79 -8.78 -10.33
N ILE A 90 -8.73 -8.19 -10.86
CA ILE A 90 -7.38 -8.70 -10.63
C ILE A 90 -6.75 -7.86 -9.52
N VAL A 91 -6.22 -8.52 -8.51
CA VAL A 91 -5.42 -7.88 -7.46
C VAL A 91 -3.96 -8.20 -7.67
N LEU A 92 -3.12 -7.17 -7.70
CA LEU A 92 -1.69 -7.26 -7.91
C LEU A 92 -0.97 -6.65 -6.71
N GLU A 93 0.16 -7.25 -6.33
CA GLU A 93 1.01 -6.70 -5.27
C GLU A 93 2.04 -5.74 -5.89
N ALA A 94 2.08 -4.51 -5.39
CA ALA A 94 3.05 -3.53 -5.84
C ALA A 94 4.39 -3.66 -5.11
N PRO A 95 5.53 -3.55 -5.82
CA PRO A 95 6.84 -3.46 -5.19
C PRO A 95 7.01 -2.12 -4.47
N GLU A 96 7.95 -2.04 -3.53
CA GLU A 96 8.25 -0.81 -2.77
C GLU A 96 8.54 0.42 -3.65
N ALA A 97 9.13 0.22 -4.84
CA ALA A 97 9.38 1.28 -5.82
C ALA A 97 8.08 1.97 -6.31
N PHE A 98 6.91 1.35 -6.11
CA PHE A 98 5.61 1.90 -6.46
C PHE A 98 5.14 3.00 -5.50
N ASN A 99 5.65 3.03 -4.26
CA ASN A 99 5.20 3.97 -3.23
C ASN A 99 5.33 5.42 -3.72
N ALA A 100 6.47 5.80 -4.30
CA ALA A 100 6.68 7.14 -4.84
C ALA A 100 5.65 7.53 -5.93
N PHE A 101 5.23 6.57 -6.75
CA PHE A 101 4.18 6.81 -7.73
C PHE A 101 2.81 6.93 -7.05
N ALA A 102 2.48 6.07 -6.09
CA ALA A 102 1.25 6.13 -5.32
C ALA A 102 1.12 7.47 -4.55
N GLU A 103 2.18 7.92 -3.89
CA GLU A 103 2.24 9.22 -3.18
C GLU A 103 1.95 10.38 -4.13
N SER A 104 2.51 10.35 -5.34
CA SER A 104 2.24 11.35 -6.38
C SER A 104 0.76 11.39 -6.81
N ARG A 105 0.00 10.33 -6.52
CA ARG A 105 -1.44 10.18 -6.79
C ARG A 105 -2.31 10.44 -5.56
N GLY A 106 -1.72 10.74 -4.41
CA GLY A 106 -2.42 11.10 -3.18
C GLY A 106 -2.50 9.98 -2.14
N TRP A 107 -1.77 8.87 -2.32
CA TRP A 107 -1.62 7.85 -1.28
C TRP A 107 -0.75 8.38 -0.14
N LYS A 108 -1.05 7.99 1.10
CA LYS A 108 -0.31 8.42 2.28
C LYS A 108 0.36 7.24 2.96
N ASP A 109 1.68 7.35 3.15
CA ASP A 109 2.39 6.42 4.01
C ASP A 109 2.15 6.79 5.48
N LEU A 110 1.08 6.24 6.06
CA LEU A 110 0.79 6.48 7.47
C LEU A 110 1.87 5.86 8.38
N ALA A 111 2.58 4.82 7.94
CA ALA A 111 3.65 4.22 8.73
C ALA A 111 4.86 5.16 8.92
N ALA A 112 5.13 6.01 7.92
CA ALA A 112 6.16 7.04 8.03
C ALA A 112 5.79 8.15 9.04
N GLU A 113 4.50 8.53 9.13
CA GLU A 113 4.04 9.56 10.08
C GLU A 113 4.23 9.13 11.55
N PHE A 114 4.16 7.83 11.87
CA PHE A 114 4.40 7.35 13.24
C PHE A 114 5.88 7.14 13.59
N ALA A 115 6.80 7.19 12.61
CA ALA A 115 8.23 7.07 12.88
C ALA A 115 8.85 8.40 13.35
N GLU A 116 8.22 9.54 13.03
CA GLU A 116 8.74 10.87 13.37
C GLU A 116 8.30 11.37 14.76
N ASP A 117 7.38 10.67 15.45
CA ASP A 117 6.89 11.02 16.79
C ASP A 117 7.61 10.27 17.95
N ASP A 118 8.60 9.41 17.66
CA ASP A 118 9.38 8.68 18.69
C ASP A 118 10.71 9.39 19.07
N ASP A 119 11.02 10.54 18.44
CA ASP A 119 12.28 11.29 18.64
C ASP A 119 12.15 12.53 19.57
N GLU A 120 11.20 12.55 20.51
CA GLU A 120 11.21 13.51 21.62
C GLU A 120 10.85 12.88 22.99
N VAL A 121 11.61 11.88 23.41
CA VAL A 121 11.82 11.61 24.85
C VAL A 121 13.16 12.20 25.29
N ASP A 122 13.10 13.50 25.59
CA ASP A 122 14.15 14.25 26.28
C ASP A 122 14.68 13.45 27.48
N THR A 123 15.97 13.18 27.42
CA THR A 123 16.75 12.53 28.47
C THR A 123 16.77 13.39 29.73
N ALA A 124 15.84 13.16 30.66
CA ALA A 124 15.91 13.75 32.00
C ALA A 124 15.35 12.82 33.10
N ALA A 125 16.15 11.86 33.54
CA ALA A 125 16.10 11.35 34.90
C ALA A 125 17.55 11.28 35.44
N PRO A 126 17.85 11.72 36.68
CA PRO A 126 17.08 11.31 37.87
C PRO A 126 16.96 12.40 38.97
N ALA A 127 15.73 12.86 39.24
CA ALA A 127 15.44 13.65 40.45
C ALA A 127 14.59 12.88 41.50
N ALA A 128 14.26 11.60 41.25
CA ALA A 128 13.38 10.82 42.11
C ALA A 128 14.09 10.12 43.30
N THR A 129 15.41 9.97 43.27
CA THR A 129 16.17 9.31 44.34
C THR A 129 16.48 10.21 45.55
N ALA A 130 16.55 11.53 45.36
CA ALA A 130 16.83 12.46 46.46
C ALA A 130 15.63 12.67 47.40
N GLN A 131 14.40 12.59 46.88
CA GLN A 131 13.19 12.78 47.69
C GLN A 131 12.84 11.56 48.54
N LEU A 132 13.21 10.36 48.09
CA LEU A 132 12.98 9.13 48.86
C LEU A 132 13.90 9.02 50.08
N ASP A 133 15.17 9.41 49.96
CA ASP A 133 16.17 9.36 51.04
C ASP A 133 15.87 10.40 52.14
N ALA A 134 15.39 11.59 51.75
CA ALA A 134 14.96 12.63 52.68
C ALA A 134 13.71 12.23 53.49
N LEU A 135 12.80 11.45 52.89
CA LEU A 135 11.60 10.95 53.56
C LEU A 135 11.96 9.84 54.58
N MET A 136 12.85 8.91 54.22
CA MET A 136 13.25 7.82 55.12
C MET A 136 14.05 8.29 56.34
N ARG A 137 14.83 9.39 56.23
CA ARG A 137 15.51 9.99 57.39
C ARG A 137 14.56 10.65 58.38
N LYS A 138 13.39 11.13 57.94
CA LYS A 138 12.39 11.78 58.82
C LYS A 138 11.60 10.77 59.67
N PHE A 139 11.57 9.50 59.29
CA PHE A 139 10.86 8.43 60.02
C PHE A 139 11.75 7.58 60.94
N LYS A 140 13.06 7.84 61.02
CA LYS A 140 14.01 7.04 61.83
C LYS A 140 14.55 7.76 63.08
N SER A 141 13.96 8.90 63.45
CA SER A 141 14.24 9.58 64.72
C SER A 141 12.97 9.70 65.53
N THR A 142 12.57 8.61 66.16
CA THR A 142 11.82 8.60 67.42
C THR A 142 12.17 7.34 68.19
#